data_AF-A0A960J5M3-F1
#
_entry.id   AF-A0A960J5M3-F1
#
_cell.length_a   1.000
_cell.length_b   1.000
_cell.length_c   1.000
_cell.angle_alpha   90.00
_cell.angle_beta   90.00
_cell.angle_gamma   90.00
#
_symmetry.space_group_name_H-M   'P 1'
#
loop_
_entity.id
_entity.type
_entity.pdbx_description
1 polymer ?
#
loop_
_entity_poly.entity_id
_entity_poly.type
_entity_poly.pdbx_seq_one_letter_code
_entity_poly.pdbx_strand_id
1 'polypeptide(L)' 'ADRSLVAGLDVEAGSLGGSAAEAAERLFDELRRLDRLGLDVILARAPEREGLGLAVWDRLFRAAEGDVYDG' A
#
# COMPACT_ATOMS: atom_id res chain seq x y z
N ALA A 1 -0.32 -15.79 13.30
CA ALA A 1 -0.81 -14.48 13.79
C ALA A 1 -2.26 -14.65 14.20
N ASP A 2 -2.60 -14.25 15.43
CA ASP A 2 -3.96 -14.35 15.95
C ASP A 2 -4.86 -13.35 15.20
N ARG A 3 -5.83 -13.87 14.43
CA ARG A 3 -6.79 -13.06 13.67
C ARG A 3 -7.80 -12.34 14.58
N SER A 4 -7.85 -12.67 15.88
CA SER A 4 -8.74 -12.03 16.85
C SER A 4 -8.44 -10.53 17.06
N LEU A 5 -7.15 -10.14 16.95
CA LEU A 5 -6.69 -8.76 17.17
C LEU A 5 -7.20 -7.76 16.11
N VAL A 6 -7.60 -8.25 14.93
CA VAL A 6 -8.08 -7.41 13.82
C VAL A 6 -9.58 -7.55 13.57
N ALA A 7 -10.28 -8.40 14.33
CA ALA A 7 -11.67 -8.74 14.07
C ALA A 7 -12.68 -7.59 14.29
N GLY A 8 -12.25 -6.50 14.94
CA GLY A 8 -13.05 -5.29 15.17
C GLY A 8 -12.54 -4.05 14.45
N LEU A 9 -11.60 -4.19 13.51
CA LEU A 9 -11.12 -3.08 12.71
C LEU A 9 -12.02 -2.89 11.48
N ASP A 10 -12.40 -1.65 11.20
CA ASP A 10 -12.98 -1.28 9.91
C ASP A 10 -11.87 -1.33 8.86
N VAL A 11 -11.85 -2.39 8.06
CA VAL A 11 -10.80 -2.64 7.08
C VAL A 11 -11.30 -2.33 5.68
N GLU A 12 -10.60 -1.42 5.02
CA GLU A 12 -10.75 -1.16 3.60
C GLU A 12 -9.61 -1.79 2.81
N ALA A 13 -9.96 -2.53 1.74
CA ALA A 13 -8.99 -3.20 0.90
C ALA A 13 -8.82 -2.47 -0.44
N GLY A 14 -7.57 -2.34 -0.87
CA GLY A 14 -7.18 -1.85 -2.19
C GLY A 14 -6.30 -2.86 -2.92
N SER A 15 -6.22 -2.77 -4.25
CA SER A 15 -5.34 -3.62 -5.06
C SER A 15 -4.57 -2.82 -6.10
N LEU A 16 -3.26 -2.99 -6.07
CA LEU A 16 -2.34 -2.45 -7.09
C LEU A 16 -2.16 -3.41 -8.29
N GLY A 17 -2.93 -4.50 -8.37
CA GLY A 17 -2.76 -5.51 -9.41
C GLY A 17 -1.66 -6.54 -9.09
N GLY A 18 -1.32 -7.36 -10.09
CA GLY A 18 -0.39 -8.48 -9.95
C GLY A 18 0.99 -8.23 -10.53
N SER A 19 1.19 -7.08 -11.20
CA SER A 19 2.45 -6.72 -11.86
C SER A 19 2.92 -5.32 -11.49
N ALA A 20 4.21 -5.04 -11.65
CA ALA A 20 4.75 -3.70 -11.42
C ALA A 20 4.15 -2.64 -12.37
N ALA A 21 3.73 -3.04 -13.58
CA ALA A 21 3.08 -2.16 -14.54
C ALA A 21 1.69 -1.74 -14.07
N GLU A 22 0.85 -2.69 -13.67
CA GLU A 22 -0.47 -2.40 -13.09
C GLU A 22 -0.34 -1.58 -11.80
N ALA A 23 0.68 -1.87 -10.98
CA ALA A 23 0.91 -1.13 -9.75
C ALA A 23 1.26 0.33 -10.03
N ALA A 24 2.14 0.59 -10.99
CA ALA A 24 2.49 1.96 -11.39
C ALA A 24 1.29 2.72 -11.97
N GLU A 25 0.43 2.05 -12.73
CA GLU A 25 -0.78 2.65 -13.29
C GLU A 25 -1.80 3.01 -12.19
N ARG A 26 -1.99 2.12 -11.20
CA ARG A 26 -3.07 2.24 -10.20
C ARG A 26 -2.68 2.98 -8.93
N LEU A 27 -1.38 3.09 -8.63
CA LEU A 27 -0.87 3.55 -7.33
C LEU A 27 -1.53 4.83 -6.83
N PHE A 28 -1.52 5.89 -7.65
CA PHE A 28 -1.99 7.19 -7.19
C PHE A 28 -3.50 7.26 -7.04
N ASP A 29 -4.24 6.54 -7.89
CA ASP A 29 -5.70 6.54 -7.81
C ASP A 29 -6.15 5.77 -6.57
N GLU A 30 -5.47 4.67 -6.24
CA GLU A 30 -5.77 3.89 -5.04
C GLU A 30 -5.40 4.63 -3.75
N LEU A 31 -4.21 5.26 -3.69
CA LEU A 31 -3.83 6.09 -2.54
C LEU A 31 -4.85 7.22 -2.31
N ARG A 32 -5.20 7.96 -3.37
CA ARG A 32 -6.22 9.03 -3.25
C ARG A 32 -7.60 8.50 -2.87
N ARG A 33 -7.95 7.27 -3.29
CA ARG A 33 -9.22 6.65 -2.90
C ARG A 33 -9.23 6.37 -1.41
N LEU A 34 -8.16 5.79 -0.88
CA LEU A 34 -8.02 5.48 0.55
C LEU A 34 -7.95 6.76 1.40
N ASP A 35 -7.21 7.78 0.96
CA ASP A 35 -7.13 9.08 1.65
C ASP A 35 -8.52 9.72 1.82
N ARG A 36 -9.37 9.63 0.78
CA ARG A 36 -10.74 10.19 0.83
C ARG A 36 -11.66 9.47 1.82
N LEU A 37 -11.32 8.24 2.21
CA LEU A 37 -12.09 7.50 3.21
C LEU A 37 -11.74 7.91 4.64
N GLY A 38 -10.67 8.69 4.85
CA GLY A 38 -10.28 9.18 6.16
C GLY A 38 -9.82 8.05 7.11
N LEU A 39 -9.14 7.04 6.57
CA LEU A 39 -8.61 5.92 7.34
C LEU A 39 -7.49 6.38 8.29
N ASP A 40 -7.38 5.75 9.45
CA ASP A 40 -6.33 6.07 10.43
C ASP A 40 -4.93 5.64 9.95
N VAL A 41 -4.85 4.49 9.27
CA VAL A 41 -3.60 3.89 8.76
C VAL A 41 -3.85 3.17 7.44
N ILE A 42 -2.90 3.31 6.52
CA ILE A 42 -2.83 2.53 5.27
C ILE A 42 -1.60 1.61 5.33
N LEU A 43 -1.83 0.31 5.24
CA LEU A 43 -0.75 -0.68 5.09
C LEU A 43 -0.65 -1.12 3.63
N ALA A 44 0.49 -0.88 3.00
CA ALA A 44 0.73 -1.25 1.61
C ALA A 44 1.85 -2.30 1.51
N ARG A 45 1.59 -3.39 0.76
CA ARG A 45 2.64 -4.32 0.35
C ARG A 45 3.40 -3.71 -0.81
N ALA A 46 4.68 -3.45 -0.62
CA ALA A 46 5.51 -2.92 -1.69
C ALA A 46 5.92 -4.04 -2.69
N PRO A 47 6.05 -3.71 -3.99
CA PRO A 47 6.56 -4.65 -4.98
C PRO A 47 8.07 -4.87 -4.81
N GLU A 48 8.62 -5.81 -5.58
CA GLU A 48 10.06 -6.01 -5.68
C GLU A 48 10.78 -4.73 -6.10
N ARG A 49 11.97 -4.48 -5.53
CA ARG A 49 12.75 -3.25 -5.71
C ARG A 49 13.59 -3.27 -6.98
N GLU A 50 12.98 -3.68 -8.09
CA GLU A 50 13.63 -3.83 -9.40
C GLU A 50 12.78 -3.21 -10.51
N GLY A 51 13.43 -2.70 -11.56
CA GLY A 51 12.76 -2.10 -12.71
C GLY A 51 11.71 -1.07 -12.32
N LEU A 52 10.47 -1.27 -12.80
CA LEU A 52 9.34 -0.40 -12.47
C LEU A 52 8.87 -0.55 -11.01
N GLY A 53 9.07 -1.73 -10.40
CA GLY A 53 8.75 -1.97 -9.00
C GLY A 53 9.55 -1.08 -8.06
N LEU A 54 10.82 -0.78 -8.38
CA LEU A 54 11.63 0.17 -7.62
C LEU A 54 11.02 1.59 -7.60
N ALA A 55 10.46 2.03 -8.73
CA ALA A 55 9.81 3.34 -8.82
C ALA A 55 8.49 3.39 -8.02
N VAL A 56 7.72 2.30 -8.03
CA VAL A 56 6.52 2.17 -7.18
C VAL A 56 6.91 2.14 -5.70
N TRP A 57 7.95 1.38 -5.35
CA TRP A 57 8.49 1.32 -3.98
C TRP A 57 8.91 2.70 -3.47
N ASP A 58 9.67 3.49 -4.25
CA ASP A 58 10.09 4.85 -3.85
C ASP A 58 8.89 5.76 -3.53
N ARG A 59 7.77 5.57 -4.25
CA ARG A 59 6.58 6.40 -4.07
C ARG A 59 5.81 5.99 -2.82
N LEU A 60 5.67 4.69 -2.58
CA LEU A 60 5.12 4.17 -1.32
C LEU A 60 5.99 4.57 -0.12
N PHE A 61 7.31 4.46 -0.25
CA PHE A 61 8.26 4.85 0.79
C PHE A 61 8.11 6.33 1.18
N ARG A 62 7.99 7.22 0.20
CA ARG A 62 7.74 8.65 0.44
C ARG A 62 6.36 8.92 1.04
N ALA A 63 5.33 8.22 0.58
CA ALA A 63 3.98 8.36 1.11
C ALA A 63 3.89 7.89 2.58
N ALA A 64 4.69 6.89 2.96
CA ALA A 64 4.82 6.42 4.32
C ALA A 64 5.78 7.26 5.18
N GLU A 65 6.37 8.33 4.65
CA GLU A 65 7.40 9.15 5.32
C GLU A 65 8.57 8.32 5.88
N GLY A 66 8.86 7.18 5.25
CA GLY A 66 9.89 6.24 5.68
C GLY A 66 9.48 5.26 6.78
N ASP A 67 8.22 5.23 7.23
CA ASP A 67 7.71 4.20 8.14
C ASP A 67 7.56 2.86 7.39
N VAL A 68 8.60 2.04 7.48
CA VAL A 68 8.70 0.74 6.79
C VAL A 68 8.88 -0.38 7.80
N TYR A 69 8.00 -1.37 7.70
CA TYR A 69 8.04 -2.58 8.49
C TYR A 69 8.73 -3.70 7.68
N ASP A 70 10.00 -3.96 7.97
CA ASP A 70 10.73 -5.17 7.52
C ASP A 70 10.46 -6.31 8.52
N GLY A 71 9.26 -6.90 8.42
CA GLY A 71 8.81 -8.03 9.25
C GLY A 71 8.98 -9.39 8.60
#